data_AF-A0A918UX45-F1
#
_entry.id   AF-A0A918UX45-F1
#
_cell.length_a   1.000
_cell.length_b   1.000
_cell.length_c   1.000
_cell.angle_alpha   90.00
_cell.angle_beta   90.00
_cell.angle_gamma   90.00
#
_symmetry.space_group_name_H-M   'P 1'
#
loop_
_entity.id
_entity.type
_entity.pdbx_description
1 polymer ?
#
loop_
_entity_poly.entity_id
_entity_poly.type
_entity_poly.pdbx_seq_one_letter_code
_entity_poly.pdbx_strand_id
1 'polypeptide(L)' 'MHELRIHFGPGYRIYYAFQGEEVVILLCGGDKDSQDVDIRRAKDILKEL' A
#
# COMPACT_ATOMS: atom_id res chain seq x y z
N MET A 1 -3.41 7.57 3.31
CA MET A 1 -2.95 6.43 2.51
C MET A 1 -3.17 6.76 1.05
N HIS A 2 -2.13 6.63 0.25
CA HIS A 2 -2.09 6.93 -1.17
C HIS A 2 -1.73 5.66 -1.95
N GLU A 3 -2.16 5.59 -3.21
CA GLU A 3 -1.84 4.50 -4.13
C GLU A 3 -1.04 5.07 -5.31
N LEU A 4 0.12 4.48 -5.58
CA LEU A 4 0.89 4.74 -6.79
C LEU A 4 0.74 3.55 -7.73
N ARG A 5 0.29 3.81 -8.96
CA ARG A 5 0.18 2.80 -10.02
C ARG A 5 1.36 2.92 -10.96
N ILE A 6 2.13 1.84 -11.08
CA ILE A 6 3.24 1.75 -12.01
C ILE A 6 2.80 0.88 -13.17
N HIS A 7 2.63 1.50 -14.34
CA HIS A 7 2.28 0.84 -15.59
C HIS A 7 3.54 0.23 -16.23
N PHE A 8 4.13 -0.76 -15.57
CA PHE A 8 5.28 -1.51 -16.06
C PHE A 8 5.05 -3.02 -15.85
N GLY A 9 5.26 -3.82 -16.91
CA GLY A 9 5.02 -5.26 -16.88
C GLY A 9 3.58 -5.64 -16.49
N PRO A 10 3.36 -6.53 -15.50
CA PRO A 10 2.01 -6.94 -15.07
C PRO A 10 1.20 -5.82 -14.39
N GLY A 11 1.81 -4.65 -14.15
CA GLY A 11 1.19 -3.53 -13.44
C GLY A 11 1.36 -3.69 -11.93
N TYR A 12 2.07 -2.75 -11.31
CA TYR A 12 2.31 -2.74 -9.86
C TYR A 12 1.48 -1.65 -9.18
N ARG A 13 1.04 -1.92 -7.95
CA ARG A 13 0.42 -0.94 -7.06
C ARG A 13 1.24 -0.85 -5.79
N ILE A 14 1.63 0.35 -5.42
CA ILE A 14 2.35 0.63 -4.18
C ILE A 14 1.41 1.43 -3.28
N TYR A 15 1.16 0.94 -2.08
CA TYR A 15 0.46 1.70 -1.05
C TYR A 15 1.46 2.38 -0.15
N TYR A 16 1.25 3.66 0.11
CA TYR A 16 2.15 4.42 0.98
C TYR A 16 1.41 5.46 1.81
N ALA A 17 2.06 5.92 2.87
CA ALA A 17 1.58 6.99 3.73
C ALA A 17 2.74 7.85 4.20
N PHE A 18 2.42 9.07 4.63
CA PHE A 18 3.37 9.97 5.28
C PHE A 18 3.13 9.93 6.78
N GLN A 19 4.20 9.77 7.55
CA GLN A 19 4.21 9.92 8.99
C GLN A 19 5.19 11.05 9.34
N GLY A 20 4.67 12.26 9.48
CA GLY A 20 5.50 13.46 9.55
C GLY A 20 6.31 13.65 8.27
N GLU A 21 7.64 13.61 8.38
CA GLU A 21 8.57 13.73 7.25
C GLU A 21 8.97 12.37 6.64
N GLU A 22 8.55 11.25 7.24
CA GLU A 22 8.90 9.90 6.78
C GLU A 22 7.84 9.32 5.83
N VAL A 23 8.31 8.60 4.80
CA VAL A 23 7.45 7.84 3.89
C VAL A 23 7.39 6.38 4.35
N VAL A 24 6.21 5.94 4.74
CA VAL A 24 5.93 4.54 5.06
C VAL A 24 5.45 3.85 3.78
N ILE A 25 6.26 2.92 3.27
CA ILE A 25 5.90 2.06 2.14
C ILE A 25 5.27 0.79 2.69
N LEU A 26 4.01 0.56 2.34
CA LEU A 26 3.26 -0.61 2.75
C LEU A 26 3.38 -1.65 1.63
N LEU A 27 4.32 -2.58 1.81
CA LEU A 27 4.56 -3.73 0.92
C LEU A 27 3.45 -4.78 1.08
N CYS A 28 2.21 -4.40 0.82
CA CYS A 28 1.09 -5.34 0.73
C CYS A 28 0.83 -5.61 -0.75
N GLY A 29 1.48 -6.65 -1.27
CA GLY A 29 1.34 -7.12 -2.64
C GLY A 29 0.60 -8.44 -2.67
N GLY A 30 -0.63 -8.42 -3.16
CA GLY A 30 -1.45 -9.59 -3.42
C GLY A 30 -2.16 -9.46 -4.77
N ASP A 31 -2.90 -10.49 -5.18
CA ASP A 31 -3.60 -10.49 -6.46
C ASP A 31 -4.83 -9.55 -6.43
N LYS A 32 -5.46 -9.28 -7.57
CA LYS A 32 -6.57 -8.31 -7.67
C LYS A 32 -7.72 -8.60 -6.69
N ASP A 33 -7.92 -9.87 -6.34
CA ASP A 33 -8.98 -10.33 -5.44
C ASP A 33 -8.64 -10.13 -3.95
N SER A 34 -7.37 -9.96 -3.57
CA SER A 34 -6.96 -9.70 -2.18
C SER A 34 -6.80 -8.22 -1.85
N GLN A 35 -7.01 -7.33 -2.84
CA GLN A 35 -6.72 -5.91 -2.74
C GLN A 35 -7.37 -5.24 -1.52
N ASP A 36 -8.63 -5.53 -1.24
CA ASP A 36 -9.36 -4.92 -0.11
C ASP A 36 -8.80 -5.37 1.25
N VAL A 37 -8.35 -6.63 1.35
CA VAL A 37 -7.72 -7.19 2.55
C VAL A 37 -6.35 -6.55 2.77
N ASP A 38 -5.58 -6.41 1.70
CA ASP A 38 -4.26 -5.79 1.71
C ASP A 38 -4.33 -4.30 2.12
N ILE A 39 -5.30 -3.55 1.59
CA ILE A 39 -5.55 -2.16 1.99
C ILE A 39 -5.94 -2.06 3.46
N ARG A 40 -6.81 -2.96 3.94
CA ARG A 40 -7.29 -2.93 5.32
C ARG A 40 -6.14 -3.23 6.29
N ARG A 41 -5.33 -4.25 6.00
CA ARG A 41 -4.11 -4.59 6.74
C ARG A 41 -3.09 -3.45 6.75
N ALA A 42 -2.89 -2.81 5.60
CA ALA A 42 -1.98 -1.69 5.46
C ALA A 42 -2.45 -0.46 6.26
N LYS A 43 -3.77 -0.23 6.37
CA LYS A 43 -4.33 0.82 7.26
C LYS A 43 -4.16 0.49 8.74
N ASP A 44 -4.25 -0.79 9.12
CA ASP A 44 -4.07 -1.20 10.51
C ASP A 44 -2.62 -1.07 10.94
N ILE A 45 -1.66 -1.50 10.11
CA ILE A 45 -0.21 -1.26 10.33
C ILE A 45 0.08 0.23 10.50
N LEU A 46 -0.53 1.09 9.67
CA LEU A 46 -0.34 2.54 9.77
C LEU A 46 -0.89 3.15 11.07
N LYS A 47 -1.88 2.53 11.72
CA LYS A 47 -2.37 3.01 13.03
C LYS A 47 -1.47 2.61 14.19
N GLU A 48 -0.69 1.55 14.02
CA GLU A 48 0.23 1.03 15.04
C GLU A 48 1.62 1.69 14.97
N LEU A 49 1.90 2.41 13.88
CA LEU A 49 3.07 3.27 13.71
C LEU A 49 2.84 4.65 14.29
#